data_AF-A0A9X0BPB6-F1
#
_entry.id   AF-A0A9X0BPB6-F1
#
_cell.length_a   1.000
_cell.length_b   1.000
_cell.length_c   1.000
_cell.angle_alpha   90.00
_cell.angle_beta   90.00
_cell.angle_gamma   90.00
#
_symmetry.space_group_name_H-M   'P 1'
#
loop_
_entity.id
_entity.type
_entity.pdbx_description
1 polymer ?
#
loop_
_entity_poly.entity_id
_entity_poly.type
_entity_poly.pdbx_seq_one_letter_code
_entity_poly.pdbx_strand_id
1 'polypeptide(L)'
;MDSTALSDRELIRFCLQATPDQIVGGRQEGNLVVKTSNDTVIKLGPGVTEDEANNQRKVYGLIDHDIVRVPRVHRFFTDELGRGYIVMEYIEGCVMDPLDDPHLIAHARLF
;
A
#
# COMPACT_ATOMS: atom_id res chain seq x y z
N MET A 1 -12.00 -4.95 -11.33
CA MET A 1 -12.99 -4.95 -10.23
C MET A 1 -12.91 -3.59 -9.57
N ASP A 2 -14.03 -2.91 -9.32
CA ASP A 2 -14.01 -1.67 -8.56
C ASP A 2 -14.00 -2.01 -7.06
N SER A 3 -12.81 -2.07 -6.48
CA SER A 3 -12.63 -2.41 -5.06
C SER A 3 -13.07 -1.29 -4.12
N THR A 4 -13.34 -0.08 -4.61
CA THR A 4 -13.86 1.01 -3.79
C THR A 4 -15.35 0.84 -3.45
N ALA A 5 -16.08 0.07 -4.27
CA ALA A 5 -17.51 -0.20 -4.08
C ALA A 5 -17.81 -1.45 -3.22
N LEU A 6 -16.79 -2.25 -2.89
CA LEU A 6 -16.98 -3.49 -2.13
C LEU A 6 -17.09 -3.26 -0.62
N SER A 7 -17.74 -4.20 0.07
CA SER A 7 -17.76 -4.24 1.53
C SER A 7 -16.40 -4.66 2.10
N ASP A 8 -16.12 -4.28 3.35
CA ASP A 8 -14.88 -4.67 4.04
C ASP A 8 -14.72 -6.20 4.06
N ARG A 9 -15.82 -6.94 4.26
CA ARG A 9 -15.80 -8.40 4.29
C ARG A 9 -15.38 -9.01 2.96
N GLU A 10 -15.81 -8.42 1.84
CA GLU A 10 -15.43 -8.87 0.50
C GLU A 10 -13.96 -8.57 0.22
N LEU A 11 -13.47 -7.39 0.61
CA LEU A 11 -12.07 -7.00 0.47
C LEU A 11 -11.15 -7.87 1.33
N ILE A 12 -11.54 -8.16 2.58
CA ILE A 12 -10.81 -9.09 3.46
C ILE A 12 -10.73 -10.46 2.81
N ARG A 13 -11.86 -11.01 2.34
CA ARG A 13 -11.89 -12.31 1.68
C ARG A 13 -10.98 -12.34 0.46
N PHE A 14 -11.02 -11.28 -0.36
CA PHE A 14 -10.15 -11.13 -1.51
C PHE A 14 -8.67 -11.21 -1.11
N CYS A 15 -8.24 -10.43 -0.11
CA CYS A 15 -6.86 -10.44 0.36
C CYS A 15 -6.43 -11.79 0.93
N LEU A 16 -7.31 -12.49 1.66
CA LEU A 16 -7.01 -13.82 2.21
C LEU A 16 -6.89 -14.90 1.13
N GLN A 17 -7.48 -14.69 -0.04
CA GLN A 17 -7.46 -15.60 -1.19
C GLN A 17 -6.49 -15.14 -2.29
N ALA A 18 -5.69 -14.11 -2.02
CA ALA A 18 -4.78 -13.53 -2.99
C ALA A 18 -3.76 -14.57 -3.49
N THR A 19 -3.62 -14.67 -4.81
CA THR A 19 -2.61 -15.52 -5.44
C THR A 19 -1.24 -14.82 -5.42
N PRO A 20 -0.12 -15.56 -5.57
CA PRO A 20 1.21 -14.96 -5.54
C PRO A 20 1.43 -13.82 -6.56
N ASP A 21 0.81 -13.91 -7.74
CA ASP A 21 0.87 -12.88 -8.78
C ASP A 21 0.10 -11.60 -8.43
N GLN A 22 -0.80 -11.66 -7.46
CA GLN A 22 -1.52 -10.49 -6.94
C GLN A 22 -0.76 -9.79 -5.81
N ILE A 23 0.24 -10.43 -5.22
CA ILE A 23 1.05 -9.85 -4.15
C ILE A 23 2.19 -9.04 -4.77
N VAL A 24 2.07 -7.72 -4.71
CA VAL A 24 3.00 -6.78 -5.37
C VAL A 24 3.99 -6.14 -4.39
N GLY A 25 3.91 -6.46 -3.10
CA GLY A 25 4.85 -5.97 -2.10
C GLY A 25 4.62 -6.55 -0.71
N GLY A 26 5.63 -6.41 0.14
CA GLY A 26 5.60 -6.89 1.52
C GLY A 26 6.25 -8.26 1.73
N ARG A 27 6.09 -8.81 2.93
CA ARG A 27 6.56 -10.15 3.32
C ARG A 27 5.42 -10.93 3.98
N GLN A 28 5.38 -12.24 3.81
CA GLN A 28 4.29 -13.10 4.33
C GLN A 28 4.03 -12.97 5.83
N GLU A 29 5.08 -12.69 6.63
CA GLU A 29 4.96 -12.55 8.10
C GLU A 29 4.67 -11.11 8.56
N GLY A 30 4.56 -10.15 7.63
CA GLY A 30 4.40 -8.73 7.93
C GLY A 30 3.22 -8.11 7.20
N ASN A 31 3.39 -6.86 6.77
CA ASN A 31 2.41 -6.20 5.93
C ASN A 31 2.53 -6.71 4.48
N LEU A 32 1.40 -6.87 3.81
CA LEU A 32 1.29 -7.24 2.40
C LEU A 32 0.65 -6.12 1.60
N VAL A 33 0.96 -6.06 0.31
CA VAL A 33 0.28 -5.21 -0.66
C VAL A 33 -0.29 -6.10 -1.76
N VAL A 34 -1.61 -6.15 -1.86
CA VAL A 34 -2.35 -6.99 -2.80
C VAL A 34 -3.00 -6.12 -3.88
N LYS A 35 -2.75 -6.42 -5.15
CA LYS A 35 -3.35 -5.74 -6.30
C LYS A 35 -4.74 -6.30 -6.59
N THR A 36 -5.74 -5.41 -6.62
CA THR A 36 -7.15 -5.77 -6.80
C THR A 36 -7.67 -5.45 -8.21
N SER A 37 -7.04 -4.49 -8.87
CA SER A 37 -7.33 -4.01 -10.23
C SER A 37 -6.07 -3.38 -10.83
N ASN A 38 -6.18 -2.81 -12.04
CA ASN A 38 -5.06 -2.12 -12.68
C ASN A 38 -4.60 -0.87 -11.93
N ASP A 39 -5.49 -0.25 -11.15
CA ASP A 39 -5.32 1.06 -10.53
C ASP A 39 -5.50 1.04 -9.01
N THR A 40 -5.74 -0.12 -8.39
CA THR A 40 -6.02 -0.20 -6.94
C THR A 40 -5.31 -1.37 -6.28
N VAL A 41 -4.68 -1.08 -5.14
CA VAL A 41 -4.10 -2.05 -4.21
C VAL A 41 -4.74 -1.94 -2.83
N ILE A 42 -4.56 -3.00 -2.05
CA ILE A 42 -4.84 -3.02 -0.62
C ILE A 42 -3.54 -3.32 0.12
N LYS A 43 -3.10 -2.40 0.97
CA LYS A 43 -2.10 -2.69 1.98
C LYS A 43 -2.80 -3.26 3.21
N LEU A 44 -2.32 -4.38 3.73
CA LEU A 44 -2.90 -5.02 4.92
C LEU A 44 -1.83 -5.55 5.87
N GLY A 45 -2.16 -5.63 7.15
CA GLY A 45 -1.33 -6.29 8.15
C GLY A 45 -1.53 -5.78 9.57
N PRO A 46 -0.86 -6.41 10.55
CA PRO A 46 -0.98 -6.04 11.97
C PRO A 46 -0.41 -4.66 12.29
N GLY A 47 0.48 -4.11 11.45
CA GLY A 47 1.09 -2.79 11.64
C GLY A 47 0.47 -1.68 10.78
N VAL A 48 -0.60 -1.96 10.04
CA VAL A 48 -1.27 -0.97 9.18
C VAL A 48 -2.25 -0.19 10.04
N THR A 49 -2.15 1.14 10.05
CA THR A 49 -2.89 2.00 10.99
C THR A 49 -3.70 3.08 10.29
N GLU A 50 -4.68 3.63 11.01
CA GLU A 50 -5.45 4.78 10.54
C GLU A 50 -4.55 6.03 10.41
N ASP A 51 -3.60 6.21 11.33
CA ASP A 51 -2.62 7.30 11.29
C ASP A 51 -1.76 7.26 10.03
N GLU A 52 -1.36 6.06 9.58
CA GLU A 52 -0.68 5.88 8.29
C GLU A 52 -1.56 6.37 7.13
N ALA A 53 -2.82 5.93 7.08
CA ALA A 53 -3.76 6.34 6.04
C ALA A 53 -3.99 7.86 6.05
N ASN A 54 -4.13 8.47 7.22
CA ASN A 54 -4.34 9.91 7.39
C ASN A 54 -3.11 10.72 7.00
N ASN A 55 -1.91 10.28 7.40
CA ASN A 55 -0.67 10.91 6.99
C ASN A 55 -0.50 10.87 5.48
N GLN A 56 -0.79 9.73 4.84
CA GLN A 56 -0.72 9.62 3.38
C GLN A 56 -1.73 10.52 2.68
N ARG A 57 -2.97 10.62 3.16
CA ARG A 57 -3.97 11.57 2.65
C ARG A 57 -3.48 13.02 2.76
N LYS A 58 -2.85 13.37 3.89
CA LYS A 58 -2.31 14.71 4.10
C LYS A 58 -1.16 15.01 3.15
N VAL A 59 -0.21 14.10 3.00
CA VAL A 59 0.91 14.23 2.06
C VAL A 59 0.41 14.39 0.62
N TYR A 60 -0.58 13.60 0.21
CA TYR A 60 -1.19 13.72 -1.11
C TYR A 60 -1.72 15.14 -1.38
N GLY A 61 -2.24 15.85 -0.38
CA GLY A 61 -2.71 17.23 -0.55
C GLY A 61 -1.63 18.31 -0.50
N LEU A 62 -0.40 17.97 -0.09
CA LEU A 62 0.67 18.95 0.18
C LEU A 62 1.78 18.95 -0.87
N ILE A 63 1.96 17.86 -1.61
CA ILE A 63 3.06 17.71 -2.57
C ILE A 63 2.65 18.10 -3.98
N ASP A 64 3.65 18.42 -4.80
CA ASP A 64 3.51 18.54 -6.24
C ASP A 64 3.61 17.15 -6.89
N HIS A 65 2.50 16.68 -7.46
CA HIS A 65 2.40 15.35 -8.06
C HIS A 65 3.12 15.21 -9.41
N ASP A 66 3.51 16.33 -10.04
CA ASP A 66 4.33 16.31 -11.25
C ASP A 66 5.81 16.02 -10.91
N ILE A 67 6.21 16.22 -9.65
CA ILE A 67 7.56 15.93 -9.16
C ILE A 67 7.61 14.57 -8.46
N VAL A 68 6.72 14.31 -7.51
CA VAL A 68 6.64 13.04 -6.77
C VAL A 68 5.19 12.62 -6.64
N ARG A 69 4.88 11.40 -7.06
CA ARG A 69 3.55 10.82 -6.90
C ARG A 69 3.46 10.01 -5.61
N VAL A 70 2.41 10.26 -4.83
CA VAL A 70 2.02 9.44 -3.68
C VAL A 70 0.66 8.81 -3.96
N PRO A 71 0.43 7.52 -3.62
CA PRO A 71 -0.86 6.89 -3.88
C PRO A 71 -2.00 7.60 -3.15
N ARG A 72 -3.11 7.85 -3.86
CA ARG A 72 -4.33 8.36 -3.25
C ARG A 72 -4.97 7.27 -2.38
N VAL A 73 -5.20 7.57 -1.10
CA VAL A 73 -5.96 6.69 -0.21
C VAL A 73 -7.47 6.84 -0.47
N HIS A 74 -8.14 5.73 -0.73
CA HIS A 74 -9.58 5.67 -0.90
C HIS A 74 -10.30 5.37 0.42
N ARG A 75 -9.77 4.43 1.22
CA ARG A 75 -10.46 3.93 2.42
C ARG A 75 -9.48 3.29 3.41
N PHE A 76 -9.78 3.41 4.70
CA PHE A 76 -9.14 2.62 5.76
C PHE A 76 -10.22 1.86 6.55
N PHE A 77 -9.91 0.64 7.00
CA PHE A 77 -10.75 -0.14 7.89
C PHE A 77 -9.91 -1.20 8.63
N THR A 78 -10.51 -1.84 9.63
CA THR A 78 -9.91 -2.93 10.41
C THR A 78 -10.79 -4.17 10.40
N ASP A 79 -10.20 -5.35 10.52
CA ASP A 79 -10.96 -6.57 10.81
C ASP A 79 -11.11 -6.82 12.32
N GLU A 80 -11.83 -7.89 12.67
CA GLU A 80 -12.09 -8.29 14.06
C GLU A 80 -10.83 -8.65 14.86
N LEU A 81 -9.72 -8.95 14.19
CA LEU A 81 -8.43 -9.24 14.81
C LEU A 81 -7.56 -7.98 14.96
N GLY A 82 -8.07 -6.81 14.56
CA GLY A 82 -7.37 -5.54 14.61
C GLY A 82 -6.35 -5.35 13.49
N ARG A 83 -6.34 -6.19 12.44
CA ARG A 83 -5.48 -5.95 11.27
C ARG A 83 -6.04 -4.77 10.49
N GLY A 84 -5.18 -3.83 10.12
CA GLY A 84 -5.55 -2.68 9.30
C GLY A 84 -5.50 -2.99 7.82
N TYR A 85 -6.33 -2.29 7.06
CA TYR A 85 -6.43 -2.36 5.61
C TYR A 85 -6.52 -0.94 5.04
N ILE A 86 -5.68 -0.61 4.07
CA ILE A 86 -5.70 0.64 3.32
C ILE A 86 -5.98 0.31 1.86
N VAL A 87 -7.12 0.75 1.34
CA VAL A 87 -7.44 0.73 -0.09
C VAL A 87 -6.87 2.01 -0.71
N MET A 88 -6.00 1.88 -1.70
CA MET A 88 -5.31 3.02 -2.30
C MET A 88 -4.96 2.77 -3.76
N GLU A 89 -4.66 3.86 -4.47
CA GLU A 89 -4.20 3.85 -5.86
C GLU A 89 -2.99 2.91 -6.05
N TYR A 90 -2.98 2.14 -7.14
CA TYR A 90 -1.80 1.47 -7.63
C TYR A 90 -1.00 2.42 -8.52
N ILE A 91 0.25 2.66 -8.16
CA ILE A 91 1.19 3.39 -9.02
C ILE A 91 2.06 2.36 -9.72
N GLU A 92 1.99 2.34 -11.05
CA GLU A 92 2.90 1.56 -11.88
C GLU A 92 4.32 2.14 -11.80
N GLY A 93 5.30 1.28 -11.59
CA GLY A 93 6.70 1.66 -11.48
C GLY A 93 7.58 0.49 -11.10
N CYS A 94 8.89 0.71 -11.05
CA CYS A 94 9.86 -0.23 -10.51
C CYS A 94 10.27 0.18 -9.10
N VAL A 95 10.49 -0.81 -8.23
CA VAL A 95 11.15 -0.58 -6.94
C VAL A 95 12.62 -0.35 -7.25
N MET A 96 13.14 0.83 -6.92
CA MET A 96 14.58 1.06 -6.93
C MET A 96 15.17 0.48 -5.64
N ASP A 97 15.98 -0.57 -5.75
CA ASP A 97 16.75 -1.07 -4.62
C ASP A 97 17.97 -0.15 -4.43
N PRO A 98 18.15 0.50 -3.26
CA PRO A 98 19.32 1.32 -3.00
C PRO A 98 20.65 0.58 -3.14
N LEU A 99 20.65 -0.76 -3.06
CA LEU A 99 21.84 -1.60 -3.20
C LEU A 99 22.31 -1.74 -4.65
N ASP A 100 21.48 -1.41 -5.62
CA ASP A 100 21.81 -1.46 -7.05
C ASP A 100 22.36 -0.12 -7.59
N ASP A 101 22.34 0.95 -6.78
CA ASP A 101 22.90 2.26 -7.12
C ASP A 101 23.99 2.69 -6.11
N PRO A 102 25.28 2.67 -6.53
CA PRO A 102 26.41 3.05 -5.67
C PRO A 102 26.27 4.46 -5.04
N HIS A 103 25.53 5.37 -5.68
CA HIS A 103 25.33 6.73 -5.21
C HIS A 103 24.28 6.84 -4.09
N LEU A 104 23.30 5.93 -4.04
CA LEU A 104 22.27 5.89 -2.99
C LEU A 104 22.78 5.20 -1.71
N ILE A 105 23.72 4.26 -1.82
CA ILE A 105 24.36 3.57 -0.69
C ILE A 105 25.07 4.57 0.25
N ALA A 106 25.62 5.66 -0.27
CA ALA A 106 26.38 6.64 0.52
C ALA A 106 25.52 7.47 1.48
N HIS A 107 24.19 7.52 1.27
CA HIS A 107 23.27 8.36 2.04
C HIS A 107 22.27 7.57 2.91
N ALA A 108 22.21 6.24 2.78
CA ALA A 108 21.30 5.38 3.56
C ALA A 108 21.78 5.08 4.99
N ARG A 109 22.48 6.01 5.64
CA ARG A 109 22.74 5.97 7.09
C ARG A 109 22.01 7.13 7.74
N LEU A 110 20.84 6.79 8.29
CA LEU A 110 19.99 7.48 9.27
C LEU A 110 18.56 7.36 8.77
N PHE A 111 17.91 6.24 9.09
CA PHE A 111 16.60 6.13 9.75
C PHE A 111 16.41 4.66 10.14
#